data_AF-A0A3A4T0C3-F1
#
_entry.id   AF-A0A3A4T0C3-F1
#
_cell.length_a   1.000
_cell.length_b   1.000
_cell.length_c   1.000
_cell.angle_alpha   90.00
_cell.angle_beta   90.00
_cell.angle_gamma   90.00
#
_symmetry.space_group_name_H-M   'P 1'
#
loop_
_entity.id
_entity.type
_entity.pdbx_description
1 polymer ?
#
loop_
_entity_poly.entity_id
_entity_poly.type
_entity_poly.pdbx_seq_one_letter_code
_entity_poly.pdbx_strand_id
1 'polypeptide(L)'
;MSLARVAGEVFFENGIRLVVRERIVYNRLPAVIDWYGYEVWHENEKLYWYDSQPHPDDPVLQSTHPHHKHIPPNMKHHRVPAPGMSFTSANLPLLIEEIERKPHP
;
A
#
# COMPACT_ATOMS: atom_id res chain seq x y z
N MET A 1 -5.21 -9.88 22.54
CA MET A 1 -5.17 -9.41 21.14
C MET A 1 -3.84 -9.84 20.59
N SER A 2 -3.84 -10.84 19.71
CA SER A 2 -2.66 -11.35 19.05
C SER A 2 -2.38 -10.48 17.83
N LEU A 3 -1.16 -9.96 17.78
CA LEU A 3 -0.68 -9.01 16.79
C LEU A 3 0.55 -9.60 16.10
N ALA A 4 0.58 -9.53 14.78
CA ALA A 4 1.73 -9.88 13.98
C ALA A 4 2.13 -8.68 13.15
N ARG A 5 3.43 -8.61 12.83
CA ARG A 5 3.99 -7.62 11.92
C ARG A 5 4.61 -8.38 10.75
N VAL A 6 4.21 -8.00 9.55
CA VAL A 6 4.86 -8.45 8.32
C VAL A 6 5.67 -7.27 7.81
N ALA A 7 6.98 -7.48 7.62
CA ALA A 7 7.85 -6.45 7.09
C ALA A 7 8.94 -7.11 6.23
N GLY A 8 9.27 -6.46 5.12
CA GLY A 8 10.25 -6.99 4.19
C GLY A 8 10.26 -6.21 2.88
N GLU A 9 10.98 -6.74 1.91
CA GLU A 9 11.17 -6.14 0.60
C GLU A 9 10.97 -7.20 -0.47
N VAL A 10 10.27 -6.82 -1.55
CA VAL A 10 10.14 -7.63 -2.76
C VAL A 10 10.89 -6.90 -3.87
N PHE A 11 11.85 -7.58 -4.47
CA PHE A 11 12.67 -7.06 -5.56
C PHE A 11 12.10 -7.54 -6.89
N PHE A 12 12.02 -6.62 -7.84
CA PHE A 12 11.59 -6.86 -9.20
C PHE A 12 12.75 -6.55 -10.15
N GLU A 13 12.55 -6.81 -11.44
CA GLU A 13 13.49 -6.38 -12.48
C GLU A 13 13.61 -4.84 -12.53
N ASN A 14 14.63 -4.35 -13.25
CA ASN A 14 14.88 -2.92 -13.47
C ASN A 14 14.98 -2.08 -12.18
N GLY A 15 15.59 -2.63 -11.12
CA GLY A 15 15.85 -1.86 -9.90
C GLY A 15 14.60 -1.49 -9.09
N ILE A 16 13.43 -2.07 -9.41
CA ILE A 16 12.19 -1.79 -8.68
C ILE A 16 12.14 -2.60 -7.37
N ARG A 17 11.76 -1.93 -6.29
CA ARG A 17 11.63 -2.52 -4.97
C ARG A 17 10.33 -2.09 -4.29
N LEU A 18 9.56 -3.07 -3.86
CA LEU A 18 8.39 -2.89 -3.00
C LEU A 18 8.79 -3.12 -1.53
N VAL A 19 8.73 -2.07 -0.72
CA VAL A 19 8.89 -2.16 0.74
C VAL A 19 7.51 -2.42 1.36
N VAL A 20 7.40 -3.49 2.14
CA VAL A 20 6.15 -3.97 2.75
C VAL A 20 6.18 -3.75 4.25
N ARG A 21 5.11 -3.18 4.80
CA ARG A 21 4.85 -3.10 6.23
C ARG A 21 3.36 -3.33 6.48
N GLU A 22 3.01 -4.42 7.16
CA GLU A 22 1.63 -4.70 7.56
C GLU A 22 1.58 -5.01 9.06
N ARG A 23 0.43 -4.68 9.65
CA ARG A 23 0.04 -5.12 10.98
C ARG A 23 -1.20 -5.99 10.85
N ILE A 24 -1.13 -7.18 11.42
CA ILE A 24 -2.15 -8.21 11.29
C ILE A 24 -2.70 -8.56 12.67
N VAL A 25 -4.02 -8.54 12.80
CA VAL A 25 -4.75 -9.00 13.99
C VAL A 25 -5.35 -10.36 13.69
N TYR A 26 -5.09 -11.36 14.55
CA TYR A 26 -5.41 -12.76 14.28
C TYR A 26 -6.00 -13.53 15.48
N ASN A 27 -6.66 -12.83 16.41
CA ASN A 27 -7.33 -13.46 17.56
C ASN A 27 -8.32 -14.58 17.18
N ARG A 28 -9.01 -14.40 16.05
CA ARG A 28 -9.94 -15.36 15.44
C ARG A 28 -9.71 -15.30 13.94
N LEU A 29 -9.80 -16.44 13.26
CA LEU A 29 -9.77 -16.45 11.81
C LEU A 29 -11.09 -15.88 11.24
N PRO A 30 -11.03 -15.17 10.11
CA PRO A 30 -9.82 -14.87 9.32
C PRO A 30 -8.95 -13.79 9.97
N ALA A 31 -7.63 -13.89 9.78
CA ALA A 31 -6.70 -12.82 10.15
C ALA A 31 -6.93 -11.61 9.22
N VAL A 32 -6.85 -10.41 9.78
CA VAL A 32 -7.10 -9.16 9.04
C VAL A 32 -5.93 -8.20 9.19
N ILE A 33 -5.72 -7.38 8.16
CA ILE A 33 -4.80 -6.24 8.22
C ILE A 33 -5.54 -5.13 8.96
N ASP A 34 -4.92 -4.50 9.95
CA ASP A 34 -5.49 -3.34 10.65
C ASP A 34 -4.67 -2.05 10.42
N TRP A 35 -3.52 -2.19 9.77
CA TRP A 35 -2.68 -1.10 9.29
C TRP A 35 -1.71 -1.62 8.23
N TYR A 36 -1.40 -0.80 7.23
CA TYR A 36 -0.33 -1.10 6.29
C TYR A 36 0.37 0.17 5.81
N GLY A 37 1.56 -0.03 5.24
CA GLY A 37 2.28 0.92 4.40
C GLY A 37 3.08 0.14 3.35
N TYR A 38 2.87 0.48 2.08
CA TYR A 38 3.60 -0.12 0.95
C TYR A 38 4.28 0.97 0.15
N GLU A 39 5.60 0.88 -0.04
CA GLU A 39 6.36 1.89 -0.78
C GLU A 39 6.98 1.26 -2.01
N VAL A 40 6.82 1.89 -3.17
CA VAL A 40 7.48 1.46 -4.41
C VAL A 40 8.61 2.42 -4.71
N TRP A 41 9.79 1.84 -4.90
CA TRP A 41 11.04 2.54 -5.18
C TRP A 41 11.61 2.06 -6.50
N HIS A 42 12.27 2.95 -7.23
CA HIS A 42 13.22 2.63 -8.29
C HIS A 42 14.59 3.07 -7.80
N GLU A 43 15.51 2.12 -7.60
CA GLU A 43 16.80 2.38 -6.97
C GLU A 43 16.62 3.14 -5.63
N ASN A 44 17.05 4.42 -5.59
CA ASN A 44 16.96 5.30 -4.42
C ASN A 44 15.82 6.33 -4.52
N GLU A 45 14.99 6.27 -5.56
CA GLU A 45 13.86 7.18 -5.78
C GLU A 45 12.54 6.51 -5.40
N LYS A 46 11.79 7.11 -4.46
CA LYS A 46 10.43 6.66 -4.14
C LYS A 46 9.49 7.12 -5.24
N LEU A 47 8.86 6.16 -5.93
CA LEU A 47 7.93 6.43 -7.02
C LEU A 47 6.51 6.74 -6.52
N TYR A 48 6.03 5.96 -5.55
CA TYR A 48 4.71 6.13 -4.92
C TYR A 48 4.60 5.29 -3.65
N TRP A 49 3.56 5.52 -2.85
CA TRP A 49 3.23 4.62 -1.74
C TRP A 49 1.72 4.52 -1.52
N TYR A 50 1.33 3.49 -0.79
CA TYR A 50 -0.02 3.26 -0.29
C TYR A 50 0.01 3.23 1.23
N ASP A 51 -0.96 3.86 1.86
CA ASP A 51 -1.19 3.69 3.29
C ASP A 51 -2.68 3.75 3.63
N SER A 52 -2.99 3.52 4.91
CA SER A 52 -4.36 3.46 5.42
C SER A 52 -4.65 4.58 6.42
N GLN A 53 -3.93 5.72 6.35
CA GLN A 53 -4.22 6.88 7.20
C GLN A 53 -5.60 7.46 6.82
N PRO A 54 -6.57 7.54 7.76
CA PRO A 54 -7.88 8.10 7.44
C PRO A 54 -7.82 9.59 7.10
N HIS A 55 -8.52 9.97 6.02
CA HIS A 55 -8.76 11.35 5.61
C HIS A 55 -10.27 11.60 5.47
N PRO A 56 -11.03 11.65 6.59
CA PRO A 56 -12.49 11.74 6.55
C PRO A 56 -13.00 13.03 5.88
N ASP A 57 -12.23 14.12 5.96
CA ASP A 57 -12.62 15.43 5.44
C ASP A 57 -12.24 15.63 3.96
N ASP A 58 -11.64 14.63 3.30
CA ASP A 58 -11.32 14.68 1.88
C ASP A 58 -12.36 13.88 1.06
N PRO A 59 -13.27 14.57 0.32
CA PRO A 59 -14.31 13.90 -0.47
C PRO A 59 -13.74 13.02 -1.58
N VAL A 60 -12.55 13.34 -2.11
CA VAL A 60 -11.94 12.61 -3.23
C VAL A 60 -11.58 11.19 -2.80
N LEU A 61 -11.18 11.01 -1.54
CA LEU A 61 -10.69 9.74 -1.00
C LEU A 61 -11.79 8.84 -0.42
N GLN A 62 -13.03 9.33 -0.31
CA GLN A 62 -14.11 8.58 0.35
C GLN A 62 -14.45 7.27 -0.36
N SER A 63 -14.27 7.21 -1.68
CA SER A 63 -14.57 6.01 -2.49
C SER A 63 -13.77 4.77 -2.07
N THR A 64 -12.62 4.96 -1.41
CA THR A 64 -11.75 3.87 -0.96
C THR A 64 -11.34 4.03 0.50
N HIS A 65 -12.08 4.82 1.31
CA HIS A 65 -11.72 5.11 2.69
C HIS A 65 -11.38 3.83 3.51
N PRO A 66 -10.28 3.79 4.28
CA PRO A 66 -9.23 4.81 4.46
C PRO A 66 -8.07 4.69 3.44
N HIS A 67 -8.17 3.76 2.50
CA HIS A 67 -7.14 3.37 1.57
C HIS A 67 -6.89 4.44 0.51
N HIS A 68 -5.64 4.84 0.35
CA HIS A 68 -5.25 5.79 -0.69
C HIS A 68 -3.81 5.56 -1.15
N LYS A 69 -3.50 6.16 -2.29
CA LYS A 69 -2.18 6.14 -2.92
C LYS A 69 -1.63 7.55 -2.99
N HIS A 70 -0.35 7.69 -2.73
CA HIS A 70 0.40 8.93 -2.91
C HIS A 70 1.25 8.85 -4.18
N ILE A 71 1.12 9.84 -5.05
CA ILE A 71 1.76 9.85 -6.38
C ILE A 71 2.37 11.22 -6.71
N PRO A 72 3.38 11.31 -7.59
CA PRO A 72 3.92 12.60 -8.04
C PRO A 72 2.89 13.42 -8.83
N PRO A 73 3.04 14.76 -8.91
CA PRO A 73 4.00 15.60 -8.17
C PRO A 73 3.56 15.83 -6.72
N ASN A 74 4.50 16.25 -5.86
CA ASN A 74 4.25 16.56 -4.45
C ASN A 74 3.50 15.45 -3.69
N MET A 75 4.10 14.25 -3.67
CA MET A 75 3.43 13.04 -3.16
C MET A 75 2.87 13.18 -1.74
N LYS A 76 3.45 14.03 -0.88
CA LYS A 76 2.92 14.27 0.48
C LYS A 76 1.51 14.88 0.50
N HIS A 77 1.13 15.56 -0.58
CA HIS A 77 -0.15 16.26 -0.71
C HIS A 77 -1.00 15.74 -1.88
N HIS A 78 -0.42 14.96 -2.79
CA HIS A 78 -1.13 14.39 -3.92
C HIS A 78 -1.52 12.94 -3.63
N ARG A 79 -2.78 12.79 -3.20
CA ARG A 79 -3.42 11.52 -2.87
C ARG A 79 -4.48 11.19 -3.90
N VAL A 80 -4.61 9.92 -4.24
CA VAL A 80 -5.70 9.40 -5.06
C VAL A 80 -6.33 8.18 -4.40
N PRO A 81 -7.60 7.86 -4.69
CA PRO A 81 -8.22 6.62 -4.25
C PRO A 81 -7.38 5.40 -4.61
N ALA A 82 -7.45 4.35 -3.79
CA ALA A 82 -6.75 3.09 -4.02
C ALA A 82 -7.73 1.91 -4.12
N PRO A 83 -8.45 1.76 -5.25
CA PRO A 83 -9.39 0.67 -5.42
C PRO A 83 -8.71 -0.70 -5.30
N GLY A 84 -9.36 -1.64 -4.62
CA GLY A 84 -8.87 -3.00 -4.41
C GLY A 84 -7.97 -3.17 -3.18
N MET A 85 -7.45 -2.08 -2.61
CA MET A 85 -6.81 -2.13 -1.29
C MET A 85 -7.84 -2.45 -0.21
N SER A 86 -7.45 -3.25 0.77
CA SER A 86 -8.36 -3.85 1.73
C SER A 86 -7.69 -4.17 3.05
N PHE A 87 -8.52 -4.25 4.10
CA PHE A 87 -8.15 -4.82 5.39
C PHE A 87 -8.51 -6.30 5.52
N THR A 88 -9.44 -6.80 4.70
CA THR A 88 -10.00 -8.15 4.81
C THR A 88 -9.48 -9.11 3.75
N SER A 89 -8.64 -8.63 2.83
CA SER A 89 -7.94 -9.44 1.83
C SER A 89 -6.48 -9.02 1.73
N ALA A 90 -5.61 -9.93 1.27
CA ALA A 90 -4.20 -9.63 1.07
C ALA A 90 -4.02 -8.57 -0.03
N ASN A 91 -3.22 -7.54 0.25
CA ASN A 91 -2.94 -6.48 -0.72
C ASN A 91 -1.74 -6.80 -1.63
N LEU A 92 -0.82 -7.65 -1.15
CA LEU A 92 0.43 -7.93 -1.84
C LEU A 92 0.25 -8.44 -3.29
N PRO A 93 -0.72 -9.33 -3.61
CA PRO A 93 -0.94 -9.74 -5.00
C PRO A 93 -1.31 -8.59 -5.94
N LEU A 94 -2.15 -7.65 -5.49
CA LEU A 94 -2.55 -6.49 -6.28
C LEU A 94 -1.37 -5.53 -6.53
N LEU A 95 -0.50 -5.36 -5.54
CA LEU A 95 0.72 -4.55 -5.66
C LEU A 95 1.72 -5.18 -6.64
N ILE A 96 1.93 -6.50 -6.57
CA ILE A 96 2.78 -7.23 -7.49
C ILE A 96 2.27 -7.07 -8.92
N GLU A 97 0.98 -7.32 -9.15
CA GLU A 97 0.38 -7.17 -10.49
C GLU A 97 0.52 -5.73 -11.02
N GLU A 98 0.30 -4.71 -10.18
CA GLU A 98 0.46 -3.32 -10.60
C GLU A 98 1.88 -3.00 -11.03
N ILE A 99 2.87 -3.48 -10.27
CA ILE A 99 4.30 -3.24 -10.54
C ILE A 99 4.69 -3.92 -11.85
N GLU A 100 4.30 -5.18 -12.04
CA GLU A 100 4.63 -5.96 -13.24
C GLU A 100 3.96 -5.41 -14.51
N ARG A 101 2.73 -4.86 -14.39
CA ARG A 101 1.97 -4.39 -15.56
C ARG A 101 2.40 -3.00 -16.06
N LYS A 102 2.96 -2.16 -15.19
CA LYS A 102 3.30 -0.78 -15.56
C LYS A 102 4.78 -0.70 -15.94
N PRO A 103 5.14 -0.04 -17.06
CA PRO A 103 6.51 0.38 -17.27
C PRO A 103 6.87 1.39 -16.18
N HIS A 104 7.95 1.12 -15.46
CA HIS A 104 8.56 2.06 -14.53
C HIS A 104 9.79 2.67 -15.23
N PRO A 105 10.11 3.95 -14.99
CA PRO A 105 11.22 4.64 -15.65
C PRO A 105 12.57 4.00 -15.38
#